data_AF-A0A4Y7ZVS7-F1
#
_entry.id   AF-A0A4Y7ZVS7-F1
#
_cell.length_a   1.000
_cell.length_b   1.000
_cell.length_c   1.000
_cell.angle_alpha   90.00
_cell.angle_beta   90.00
_cell.angle_gamma   90.00
#
_symmetry.space_group_name_H-M   'P 1'
#
loop_
_entity.id
_entity.type
_entity.pdbx_description
1 polymer ?
#
loop_
_entity_poly.entity_id
_entity_poly.type
_entity_poly.pdbx_seq_one_letter_code
_entity_poly.pdbx_strand_id
1 'polypeptide(L)' 'MRFFKRLLKGQGVMPLKIVTDKLASYSAAKKELMPSIDHSTVQYENNRCELSLQPTRQVSTTYINSATEATNSLSTVNRM' A
#
# COMPACT_ATOMS: atom_id res chain seq x y z
N MET A 1 -0.87 -16.30 -9.82
CA MET A 1 0.58 -16.03 -9.87
C MET A 1 1.12 -15.36 -11.14
N ARG A 2 0.31 -15.06 -12.17
CA ARG A 2 0.80 -14.42 -13.41
C ARG A 2 1.41 -13.02 -13.18
N PHE A 3 0.85 -12.25 -12.23
CA PHE A 3 1.34 -10.92 -11.87
C PHE A 3 2.80 -10.94 -11.40
N PHE A 4 3.11 -11.69 -10.34
CA PHE A 4 4.46 -11.79 -9.79
C PHE A 4 5.48 -12.32 -10.79
N LYS A 5 5.12 -13.35 -11.57
CA LYS A 5 6.01 -13.89 -12.61
C LYS A 5 6.38 -12.81 -13.64
N ARG A 6 5.42 -11.98 -14.06
CA ARG A 6 5.67 -10.86 -14.98
C ARG A 6 6.48 -9.75 -14.32
N LEU A 7 6.15 -9.40 -13.08
CA LEU A 7 6.84 -8.37 -12.30
C LEU A 7 8.33 -8.71 -12.14
N LEU A 8 8.63 -9.95 -11.73
CA LEU A 8 10.01 -10.41 -11.50
C LEU A 8 10.79 -10.56 -12.79
N LYS A 9 10.13 -11.03 -13.86
CA LYS A 9 10.76 -11.09 -15.19
C LYS A 9 11.15 -9.69 -15.68
N GLY A 10 10.37 -8.66 -15.36
CA GLY A 10 10.66 -7.28 -15.73
C GLY A 10 11.76 -6.61 -14.90
N GLN A 11 11.95 -7.06 -13.65
CA GLN A 11 12.98 -6.50 -12.76
C GLN A 11 14.39 -7.04 -13.05
N GLY A 12 14.50 -8.24 -13.66
CA GLY A 12 15.80 -8.83 -14.05
C GLY A 12 16.72 -9.24 -12.90
N VAL A 13 16.35 -8.92 -11.66
CA VAL A 13 17.11 -9.21 -10.43
C VAL A 13 16.15 -9.79 -9.39
N MET A 14 16.63 -10.79 -8.64
CA MET A 14 15.90 -11.33 -7.51
C MET A 14 15.93 -10.34 -6.34
N PRO A 15 14.78 -9.88 -5.81
CA PRO A 15 14.76 -8.95 -4.70
C PRO A 15 15.27 -9.61 -3.41
N LEU A 16 15.98 -8.85 -2.58
CA LEU A 16 16.45 -9.33 -1.27
C LEU A 16 15.34 -9.34 -0.21
N LYS A 17 14.43 -8.37 -0.30
CA LYS A 17 13.27 -8.21 0.58
C LYS A 17 12.07 -7.78 -0.24
N ILE A 18 10.90 -8.31 0.12
CA ILE A 18 9.62 -7.90 -0.43
C ILE A 18 8.76 -7.33 0.69
N VAL A 19 8.12 -6.21 0.39
CA VAL A 19 7.14 -5.58 1.26
C VAL A 19 5.80 -5.62 0.55
N THR A 20 4.78 -6.20 1.19
CA THR A 20 3.40 -6.18 0.69
C THR A 20 2.44 -5.84 1.82
N ASP A 21 1.20 -5.57 1.43
CA ASP A 21 0.04 -5.62 2.32
C ASP A 21 -0.20 -7.04 2.89
N LYS A 22 -1.09 -7.12 3.88
CA LYS A 22 -1.39 -8.33 4.67
C LYS A 22 -2.36 -9.30 3.97
N LEU A 23 -2.53 -9.19 2.65
CA LEU A 23 -3.45 -10.02 1.89
C LEU A 23 -2.93 -11.46 1.77
N ALA A 24 -3.82 -12.44 2.00
CA ALA A 24 -3.47 -13.87 1.97
C ALA A 24 -2.93 -14.33 0.61
N SER A 25 -3.39 -13.72 -0.48
CA SER A 25 -2.93 -13.99 -1.85
C SER A 25 -1.43 -13.73 -2.03
N TYR A 26 -0.88 -12.73 -1.35
CA TYR A 26 0.55 -12.39 -1.43
C TYR A 26 1.42 -13.38 -0.66
N SER A 27 0.97 -13.80 0.52
CA SER A 27 1.66 -14.85 1.29
C SER A 27 1.71 -16.17 0.52
N ALA A 28 0.59 -16.55 -0.13
CA ALA A 28 0.55 -17.73 -1.01
C ALA A 28 1.48 -17.57 -2.23
N ALA A 29 1.47 -16.41 -2.88
CA ALA A 29 2.33 -16.12 -4.02
C ALA A 29 3.83 -16.18 -3.66
N LYS A 30 4.20 -15.65 -2.49
CA LYS A 30 5.56 -15.72 -1.98
C LYS A 30 6.01 -17.17 -1.82
N LYS A 31 5.20 -18.01 -1.15
CA LYS A 31 5.52 -19.43 -0.92
C LYS A 31 5.74 -20.19 -2.23
N GLU A 32 4.95 -19.90 -3.26
CA GLU A 32 5.05 -20.57 -4.55
C GLU A 32 6.26 -20.11 -5.39
N LEU A 33 6.58 -18.80 -5.37
CA LEU A 33 7.53 -18.22 -6.32
C LEU A 33 8.90 -17.90 -5.74
N MET A 34 8.98 -17.67 -4.43
CA MET A 34 10.13 -17.06 -3.77
C MET A 34 10.14 -17.33 -2.26
N PRO A 35 10.17 -18.61 -1.86
CA PRO A 35 10.10 -18.98 -0.45
C PRO A 35 11.27 -18.43 0.38
N SER A 36 12.44 -18.26 -0.24
CA SER A 36 13.69 -17.85 0.42
C SER A 36 13.86 -16.34 0.61
N ILE A 37 12.95 -15.52 0.10
CA ILE A 37 13.06 -14.05 0.18
C ILE A 37 12.46 -13.55 1.49
N ASP A 38 13.11 -12.58 2.14
CA ASP A 38 12.55 -11.94 3.32
C ASP A 38 11.25 -11.20 2.96
N HIS A 39 10.20 -11.45 3.73
CA HIS A 39 8.89 -10.83 3.50
C HIS A 39 8.46 -10.06 4.71
N SER A 40 8.10 -8.80 4.48
CA SER A 40 7.57 -7.94 5.52
C SER A 40 6.18 -7.43 5.16
N THR A 41 5.35 -7.31 6.20
CA THR A 41 4.00 -6.75 6.14
C THR A 41 3.80 -5.73 7.27
N VAL A 42 4.91 -5.17 7.75
CA VAL A 42 4.90 -4.15 8.80
C VAL A 42 4.13 -2.94 8.30
N GLN A 43 3.38 -2.34 9.23
CA GLN A 43 2.56 -1.18 8.93
C GLN A 43 3.43 -0.07 8.32
N TYR A 44 2.91 0.57 7.28
CA TYR A 44 3.52 1.69 6.57
C TYR A 44 4.78 1.40 5.73
N GLU A 45 5.36 0.21 5.77
CA GLU A 45 6.52 -0.10 4.91
C GLU A 45 6.17 -0.08 3.41
N ASN A 46 4.91 -0.33 3.05
CA ASN A 46 4.42 -0.28 1.67
C ASN A 46 4.01 1.12 1.20
N ASN A 47 4.13 2.16 2.06
CA ASN A 47 3.70 3.52 1.72
C ASN A 47 4.39 4.07 0.47
N ARG A 48 5.64 3.67 0.21
CA ARG A 48 6.36 4.06 -1.00
C ARG A 48 5.62 3.62 -2.27
N CYS A 49 5.10 2.39 -2.27
CA CYS A 49 4.27 1.90 -3.36
C CYS A 49 2.95 2.68 -3.41
N GLU A 50 2.26 2.86 -2.28
CA GLU A 50 0.98 3.58 -2.23
C GLU A 50 1.08 5.02 -2.73
N LEU A 51 2.16 5.73 -2.36
CA LEU A 51 2.47 7.07 -2.84
C LEU A 51 2.78 7.08 -4.34
N SER A 52 3.52 6.10 -4.85
CA SER A 52 3.80 5.96 -6.29
C SER A 52 2.55 5.61 -7.12
N LEU A 53 1.51 5.05 -6.50
CA LEU A 53 0.22 4.75 -7.14
C LEU A 53 -0.75 5.94 -7.17
N GLN A 54 -0.45 7.05 -6.49
CA GLN A 54 -1.33 8.23 -6.48
C GLN A 54 -1.67 8.83 -7.85
N PRO A 55 -0.78 8.89 -8.86
CA PRO A 55 -1.18 9.37 -10.19
C PRO A 55 -2.18 8.44 -10.91
N THR A 56 -2.38 7.21 -10.43
CA THR A 56 -3.35 6.25 -11.00
C THR A 56 -4.63 6.13 -10.17
N ARG A 57 -4.64 6.59 -8.91
CA ARG A 57 -5.81 6.55 -8.01
C ARG A 57 -6.55 7.88 -8.02
N GLN A 58 -7.08 8.29 -9.18
CA GLN A 58 -8.33 9.07 -9.14
C GLN A 58 -9.48 8.08 -8.91
N VAL A 59 -10.51 8.53 -8.19
CA VAL A 59 -11.71 7.78 -7.79
C VAL A 59 -11.59 6.98 -6.47
N SER A 60 -11.73 7.69 -5.34
CA SER A 60 -12.67 7.39 -4.23
C SER A 60 -12.51 8.32 -3.01
N THR A 61 -11.96 9.53 -3.14
CA THR A 61 -11.76 10.46 -2.01
C THR A 61 -12.85 11.53 -1.87
N THR A 62 -13.85 11.56 -2.75
CA THR A 62 -14.98 12.50 -2.65
C THR A 62 -15.76 12.35 -1.32
N TYR A 63 -15.69 11.18 -0.66
CA TYR A 63 -16.42 10.90 0.58
C TYR A 63 -15.68 11.26 1.89
N ILE A 64 -14.39 11.62 1.86
CA ILE A 64 -13.59 11.85 3.09
C ILE A 64 -13.38 13.33 3.46
N ASN A 65 -13.69 14.26 2.55
CA ASN A 65 -13.47 15.70 2.82
C ASN A 65 -14.63 16.36 3.58
N SER A 66 -15.85 15.83 3.53
CA SER A 66 -17.01 16.40 4.24
C SER A 66 -17.00 16.14 5.75
N ALA A 67 -16.40 15.02 6.20
CA ALA A 67 -16.34 14.67 7.63
C ALA A 67 -15.27 15.47 8.41
N THR A 68 -14.25 15.98 7.71
CA THR A 68 -13.12 16.70 8.32
C THR A 68 -13.41 18.21 8.47
N GLU A 69 -14.29 18.76 7.64
CA GLU A 69 -14.74 20.16 7.76
C GLU A 69 -15.65 20.40 8.98
N ALA A 70 -16.38 19.37 9.44
CA ALA A 70 -17.24 19.47 10.62
C ALA A 70 -16.49 19.44 11.96
N THR A 71 -15.27 18.89 12.02
CA THR A 71 -14.49 18.78 13.26
C THR A 71 -13.56 19.97 13.50
N ASN A 72 -13.10 20.65 12.44
CA ASN A 72 -12.24 21.82 12.57
C ASN A 72 -12.98 23.13 12.92
N SER A 73 -14.29 23.22 12.65
CA SER A 73 -15.11 24.39 13.02
C SER A 73 -15.49 24.44 14.50
N LEU A 74 -15.50 23.30 15.21
CA LEU A 74 -15.83 23.25 16.65
C LEU A 74 -14.63 23.53 17.57
N SER A 75 -13.39 23.34 17.10
CA SER A 75 -12.18 23.58 17.92
C SER A 75 -11.74 25.06 17.96
N THR A 76 -12.20 25.88 17.00
CA THR A 76 -11.80 27.29 16.88
C THR A 76 -12.66 28.22 17.76
N VAL A 77 -13.83 27.78 18.23
CA VAL A 77 -14.76 28.64 19.00
C VAL A 77 -14.45 28.65 20.52
N ASN A 78 -13.66 27.72 21.05
CA ASN A 78 -13.33 27.63 22.49
C ASN A 78 -11.98 28.29 22.87
N ARG A 79 -11.57 29.37 22.20
CA ARG A 79 -10.33 30.09 22.54
C ARG A 79 -10.41 31.62 22.55
N MET A 80 -11.58 32.19 22.85
CA MET A 80 -11.70 33.58 23.33
C MET A 80 -12.61 33.63 24.55
#